data_AF-A0AAD2Y9L4-F1
#
_entry.id   AF-A0AAD2Y9L4-F1
#
_cell.length_a   1.000
_cell.length_b   1.000
_cell.length_c   1.000
_cell.angle_alpha   90.00
_cell.angle_beta   90.00
_cell.angle_gamma   90.00
#
_symmetry.space_group_name_H-M   'P 1'
#
loop_
_entity.id
_entity.type
_entity.pdbx_description
1 polymer ?
#
loop_
_entity_poly.entity_id
_entity_poly.type
_entity_poly.pdbx_seq_one_letter_code
_entity_poly.pdbx_strand_id
1 'polypeptide(L)'
;MTTTLNPTHYGMGFFEEAERTLPSYALVEAVRQLVLNQEIKEDTPRAMIETLLVSRSLKELTYHDFLKIAPSLFYYERHQMKPLEVNLLEPSRAIYEQIKSEAEHYFDTSIKKGIRNGNS
;
A
#
# COMPACT_ATOMS: atom_id res chain seq x y z
N MET A 1 8.61 19.12 -8.27
CA MET A 1 8.27 18.08 -9.27
C MET A 1 7.27 17.16 -8.60
N THR A 2 6.11 16.90 -9.20
CA THR A 2 5.10 16.00 -8.61
C THR A 2 5.55 14.57 -8.88
N THR A 3 6.07 13.87 -7.87
CA THR A 3 6.49 12.47 -8.01
C THR A 3 5.25 11.61 -8.30
N THR A 4 5.15 11.04 -9.49
CA THR A 4 4.11 10.06 -9.83
C THR A 4 4.59 8.68 -9.40
N LEU A 5 3.95 8.08 -8.38
CA LEU A 5 4.36 6.78 -7.85
C LEU A 5 3.71 5.65 -8.65
N ASN A 6 4.18 5.30 -9.85
CA ASN A 6 3.57 4.20 -10.60
C ASN A 6 3.65 2.87 -9.81
N PRO A 7 2.53 2.19 -9.47
CA PRO A 7 2.54 0.99 -8.64
C PRO A 7 3.26 -0.22 -9.27
N THR A 8 3.54 -0.18 -10.58
CA THR A 8 4.38 -1.18 -11.26
C THR A 8 5.88 -0.98 -11.04
N HIS A 9 6.32 0.26 -10.76
CA HIS A 9 7.71 0.61 -10.47
C HIS A 9 7.98 0.71 -8.97
N TYR A 10 7.02 1.23 -8.23
CA TYR A 10 7.12 1.49 -6.80
C TYR A 10 6.23 0.55 -6.00
N GLY A 11 6.78 0.01 -4.91
CA GLY A 11 6.03 -0.62 -3.85
C GLY A 11 5.84 0.34 -2.69
N MET A 12 4.89 0.05 -1.82
CA MET A 12 4.72 0.72 -0.54
C MET A 12 4.86 -0.25 0.62
N GLY A 13 5.29 0.29 1.75
CA GLY A 13 5.25 -0.36 3.03
C GLY A 13 4.81 0.64 4.09
N PHE A 14 4.68 0.15 5.32
CA PHE A 14 4.28 0.97 6.45
C PHE A 14 5.09 0.60 7.70
N PHE A 15 5.23 1.56 8.59
CA PHE A 15 5.73 1.34 9.95
C PHE A 15 4.58 0.97 10.89
N GLU A 16 4.88 0.40 12.06
CA GLU A 16 3.89 -0.11 13.04
C GLU A 16 2.85 0.96 13.44
N GLU A 17 3.24 2.24 13.42
CA GLU A 17 2.39 3.38 13.74
C GLU A 17 1.19 3.52 12.79
N ALA A 18 1.25 2.96 11.57
CA ALA A 18 0.16 3.00 10.62
C ALA A 18 -1.11 2.33 11.18
N GLU A 19 -0.97 1.17 11.83
CA GLU A 19 -2.09 0.43 12.42
C GLU A 19 -2.81 1.24 13.50
N ARG A 20 -2.05 2.01 14.28
CA ARG A 20 -2.58 2.84 15.38
C ARG A 20 -3.26 4.12 14.89
N THR A 21 -3.00 4.51 13.64
CA THR A 21 -3.48 5.77 13.06
C THR A 21 -4.75 5.57 12.21
N LEU A 22 -5.03 4.32 11.80
CA LEU A 22 -6.20 4.02 10.98
C LEU A 22 -7.51 4.30 11.72
N PRO A 23 -8.44 5.08 11.12
CA PRO A 23 -9.73 5.33 11.72
C PRO A 23 -10.62 4.09 11.66
N SER A 24 -11.50 3.95 12.65
CA SER A 24 -12.36 2.77 12.81
C SER A 24 -13.25 2.50 11.58
N TYR A 25 -13.75 3.54 10.91
CA TYR A 25 -14.60 3.36 9.72
C TYR A 25 -13.86 2.65 8.58
N ALA A 26 -12.59 2.99 8.36
CA ALA A 26 -11.76 2.42 7.30
C ALA A 26 -11.34 0.98 7.64
N LEU A 27 -11.13 0.69 8.92
CA LEU A 27 -10.86 -0.67 9.40
C LEU A 27 -12.08 -1.57 9.24
N VAL A 28 -13.27 -1.09 9.63
CA VAL A 28 -14.53 -1.85 9.50
C VAL A 28 -14.82 -2.17 8.03
N GLU A 29 -14.63 -1.21 7.14
CA GLU A 29 -14.79 -1.40 5.70
C GLU A 29 -13.76 -2.39 5.14
N ALA A 30 -12.49 -2.24 5.51
CA ALA A 30 -11.43 -3.18 5.11
C ALA A 30 -11.75 -4.62 5.54
N VAL A 31 -12.11 -4.83 6.80
CA VAL A 31 -12.50 -6.16 7.30
C VAL A 31 -13.68 -6.73 6.52
N ARG A 32 -14.70 -5.92 6.26
CA ARG A 32 -15.87 -6.35 5.50
C ARG A 32 -15.51 -6.76 4.08
N GLN A 33 -14.67 -5.99 3.38
CA GLN A 33 -14.19 -6.34 2.03
C GLN A 33 -13.40 -7.65 2.05
N LEU A 34 -12.45 -7.80 2.99
CA LEU A 34 -11.60 -8.99 3.09
C LEU A 34 -12.40 -10.27 3.36
N VAL A 35 -13.43 -10.19 4.21
CA VAL A 35 -14.33 -11.30 4.49
C VAL A 35 -15.21 -11.64 3.29
N LEU A 36 -15.83 -10.63 2.66
CA LEU A 36 -16.70 -10.85 1.49
C LEU A 36 -15.94 -11.44 0.30
N ASN A 37 -14.67 -11.07 0.14
CA ASN A 37 -13.80 -11.54 -0.93
C ASN A 37 -13.08 -12.86 -0.60
N GLN A 38 -13.19 -13.37 0.64
CA GLN A 38 -12.51 -14.58 1.11
C GLN A 38 -10.97 -14.48 0.99
N GLU A 39 -10.41 -13.29 1.23
CA GLU A 39 -8.97 -13.00 1.11
C GLU A 39 -8.17 -13.43 2.36
N ILE A 40 -8.85 -13.74 3.46
CA ILE A 40 -8.25 -14.21 4.70
C ILE A 40 -8.79 -15.61 5.04
N LYS A 41 -7.88 -16.52 5.35
CA LYS A 41 -8.12 -17.90 5.79
C LYS A 41 -7.40 -18.15 7.12
N GLU A 42 -7.73 -19.27 7.76
CA GLU A 42 -7.13 -19.68 9.05
C GLU A 42 -5.60 -19.74 9.02
N ASP A 43 -5.02 -20.16 7.89
CA ASP A 43 -3.58 -20.29 7.68
C ASP A 43 -2.92 -19.02 7.12
N THR A 44 -3.67 -17.93 6.95
CA THR A 44 -3.11 -16.69 6.41
C THR A 44 -2.14 -16.06 7.40
N PRO A 45 -0.87 -15.80 7.03
CA PRO A 45 0.11 -15.24 7.95
C PRO A 45 -0.32 -13.87 8.47
N ARG A 46 -0.06 -13.60 9.75
CA ARG A 46 -0.39 -12.32 10.40
C ARG A 46 0.11 -11.10 9.61
N ALA A 47 1.36 -11.11 9.15
CA ALA A 47 1.93 -10.01 8.37
C ALA A 47 1.18 -9.75 7.04
N MET A 48 0.64 -10.81 6.42
CA MET A 48 -0.19 -10.68 5.22
C MET A 48 -1.55 -10.09 5.57
N ILE A 49 -2.16 -10.49 6.70
CA ILE A 49 -3.40 -9.89 7.20
C ILE A 49 -3.21 -8.40 7.50
N GLU A 50 -2.13 -8.01 8.18
CA GLU A 50 -1.79 -6.61 8.47
C GLU A 50 -1.63 -5.80 7.18
N THR A 51 -0.92 -6.36 6.19
CA THR A 51 -0.76 -5.71 4.87
C THR A 51 -2.10 -5.53 4.15
N LEU A 52 -2.95 -6.56 4.15
CA LEU A 52 -4.29 -6.50 3.56
C LEU A 52 -5.18 -5.46 4.27
N LEU A 53 -5.16 -5.42 5.60
CA LEU A 53 -5.91 -4.44 6.38
C LEU A 53 -5.47 -3.01 6.05
N VAL A 54 -4.18 -2.71 6.10
CA VAL A 54 -3.67 -1.37 5.80
C VAL A 54 -4.01 -0.96 4.37
N SER A 55 -3.71 -1.81 3.38
CA SER A 55 -3.96 -1.51 1.96
C SER A 55 -5.44 -1.26 1.67
N ARG A 56 -6.34 -2.08 2.21
CA ARG A 56 -7.80 -1.91 2.07
C ARG A 56 -8.27 -0.63 2.77
N SER A 57 -7.80 -0.37 3.98
CA SER A 57 -8.21 0.82 4.72
C SER A 57 -7.78 2.11 4.03
N LEU A 58 -6.63 2.14 3.35
CA LEU A 58 -6.17 3.32 2.60
C LEU A 58 -7.18 3.79 1.52
N LYS A 59 -7.92 2.86 0.90
CA LYS A 59 -8.95 3.17 -0.11
C LYS A 59 -10.14 3.93 0.49
N GLU A 60 -10.38 3.74 1.78
CA GLU A 60 -11.55 4.25 2.46
C GLU A 60 -11.30 5.59 3.14
N LEU A 61 -10.04 5.95 3.35
CA LEU A 61 -9.67 7.20 4.03
C LEU A 61 -10.23 8.43 3.31
N THR A 62 -10.58 9.42 4.12
CA THR A 62 -10.68 10.81 3.66
C THR A 62 -9.28 11.37 3.41
N TYR A 63 -9.17 12.46 2.64
CA TYR A 63 -7.89 13.15 2.47
C TYR A 63 -7.30 13.61 3.82
N HIS A 64 -8.14 14.08 4.75
CA HIS A 64 -7.70 14.52 6.07
C HIS A 64 -7.09 13.37 6.90
N ASP A 65 -7.70 12.18 6.88
CA ASP A 65 -7.16 11.04 7.62
C ASP A 65 -5.95 10.43 6.91
N PHE A 66 -5.90 10.50 5.57
CA PHE A 66 -4.69 10.17 4.81
C PHE A 66 -3.48 10.99 5.26
N LEU A 67 -3.64 12.31 5.47
CA LEU A 67 -2.54 13.16 5.93
C LEU A 67 -1.96 12.71 7.28
N LYS A 68 -2.76 12.07 8.15
CA LYS A 68 -2.31 11.59 9.46
C LYS A 68 -1.50 10.31 9.35
N ILE A 69 -1.88 9.40 8.45
CA ILE A 69 -1.19 8.10 8.27
C ILE A 69 0.02 8.21 7.33
N ALA A 70 0.03 9.17 6.41
CA ALA A 70 1.09 9.32 5.41
C ALA A 70 2.52 9.32 6.01
N PRO A 71 2.81 9.93 7.17
CA PRO A 71 4.14 9.85 7.80
C PRO A 71 4.58 8.42 8.17
N SER A 72 3.63 7.51 8.35
CA SER A 72 3.88 6.09 8.64
C SER A 72 4.00 5.24 7.37
N LEU A 73 3.85 5.84 6.19
CA LEU A 73 3.98 5.16 4.90
C LEU A 73 5.34 5.48 4.27
N PHE A 74 5.92 4.49 3.63
CA PHE A 74 7.11 4.65 2.81
C PHE A 74 6.92 3.96 1.46
N TYR A 75 7.68 4.41 0.47
CA TYR A 75 7.74 3.79 -0.84
C TYR A 75 9.17 3.39 -1.19
N TYR A 76 9.28 2.42 -2.10
CA TYR A 76 10.56 1.89 -2.54
C TYR A 76 10.47 1.46 -4.01
N GLU A 77 11.59 1.50 -4.72
CA GLU A 77 11.65 0.92 -6.06
C GLU A 77 11.62 -0.61 -5.97
N ARG A 78 10.72 -1.24 -6.72
CA ARG A 78 10.56 -2.71 -6.71
C ARG A 78 11.77 -3.45 -7.25
N HIS A 79 12.61 -2.78 -8.04
CA HIS A 79 13.70 -3.39 -8.80
C HIS A 79 15.09 -2.91 -8.37
N GLN A 80 15.22 -2.32 -7.18
CA GLN A 80 16.51 -1.92 -6.66
C GLN A 80 17.40 -3.12 -6.29
N MET A 81 18.70 -2.97 -6.55
CA MET A 81 19.73 -3.87 -6.04
C MET A 81 19.86 -3.63 -4.53
N LYS A 82 19.99 -4.71 -3.75
CA LYS A 82 20.11 -4.61 -2.28
C LYS A 82 21.29 -3.72 -1.86
N PRO A 83 21.18 -2.94 -0.76
CA PRO A 83 20.10 -2.91 0.25
C PRO A 83 18.79 -2.23 -0.23
N LEU A 84 17.67 -2.49 0.45
CA LEU A 84 16.39 -1.83 0.16
C LEU A 84 16.44 -0.39 0.70
N GLU A 85 16.48 0.59 -0.18
CA GLU A 85 16.30 1.99 0.16
C GLU A 85 14.81 2.34 0.12
N VAL A 86 14.36 3.05 1.15
CA VAL A 86 12.97 3.48 1.32
C VAL A 86 12.92 4.99 1.43
N ASN A 87 11.89 5.58 0.86
CA ASN A 87 11.63 7.02 0.90
C ASN A 87 10.32 7.26 1.65
N LEU A 88 10.31 8.24 2.54
CA LEU A 88 9.09 8.65 3.22
C LEU A 88 8.11 9.24 2.21
N LEU A 89 6.82 8.98 2.41
CA LEU A 89 5.79 9.52 1.55
C LEU A 89 5.57 11.01 1.86
N GLU A 90 5.81 11.88 0.89
CA GLU A 90 5.39 13.28 0.99
C GLU A 90 3.90 13.39 0.63
N PRO A 91 3.01 13.71 1.58
CA PRO A 91 1.59 13.71 1.31
C PRO A 91 1.20 14.89 0.42
N SER A 92 0.38 14.61 -0.59
CA SER A 92 -0.31 15.61 -1.38
C SER A 92 -1.66 15.09 -1.83
N ARG A 93 -2.53 15.96 -2.32
CA ARG A 93 -3.83 15.54 -2.86
C ARG A 93 -3.66 14.56 -4.03
N ALA A 94 -2.67 14.78 -4.89
CA ALA A 94 -2.40 13.88 -6.02
C ALA A 94 -1.98 12.48 -5.56
N ILE A 95 -1.09 12.39 -4.58
CA ILE A 95 -0.65 11.12 -3.99
C ILE A 95 -1.81 10.40 -3.30
N TYR A 96 -2.65 11.14 -2.56
CA TYR A 96 -3.84 10.58 -1.93
C TYR A 96 -4.79 9.93 -2.94
N GLU A 97 -5.17 10.65 -4.00
CA GLU A 97 -6.09 10.10 -5.02
C GLU A 97 -5.48 8.88 -5.70
N GLN A 98 -4.17 8.92 -5.96
CA GLN A 98 -3.44 7.81 -6.57
C GLN A 98 -3.40 6.56 -5.68
N ILE A 99 -3.09 6.72 -4.38
CA ILE A 99 -3.11 5.62 -3.42
C ILE A 99 -4.54 5.11 -3.25
N LYS A 100 -5.52 5.99 -3.17
CA LYS A 100 -6.94 5.60 -2.99
C LYS A 100 -7.44 4.72 -4.13
N SER A 101 -7.03 4.98 -5.37
CA SER A 101 -7.43 4.17 -6.52
C SER A 101 -6.66 2.85 -6.64
N GLU A 102 -5.36 2.83 -6.27
CA GLU A 102 -4.43 1.75 -6.60
C GLU A 102 -3.78 1.07 -5.37
N ALA A 103 -4.32 1.28 -4.16
CA ALA A 103 -3.68 0.89 -2.90
C ALA A 103 -3.14 -0.54 -2.92
N GLU A 104 -3.96 -1.51 -3.31
CA GLU A 104 -3.61 -2.94 -3.35
C GLU A 104 -2.37 -3.21 -4.20
N HIS A 105 -2.25 -2.55 -5.35
CA HIS A 105 -1.14 -2.76 -6.26
C HIS A 105 0.19 -2.33 -5.63
N TYR A 106 0.21 -1.29 -4.78
CA TYR A 106 1.44 -0.89 -4.09
C TYR A 106 1.95 -1.92 -3.08
N PHE A 107 1.05 -2.69 -2.47
CA PHE A 107 1.40 -3.70 -1.46
C PHE A 107 1.54 -5.11 -2.04
N ASP A 108 1.18 -5.30 -3.30
CA ASP A 108 1.34 -6.59 -3.97
C ASP A 108 2.83 -6.92 -4.22
N THR A 109 3.33 -7.92 -3.49
CA THR A 109 4.72 -8.41 -3.61
C THR A 109 4.92 -9.37 -4.79
N SER A 110 3.84 -9.80 -5.44
CA SER A 110 3.85 -10.68 -6.62
C SER A 110 4.15 -9.94 -7.92
N ILE A 111 4.05 -8.59 -7.93
CA ILE A 111 4.48 -7.72 -9.03
C ILE A 111 6.00 -7.83 -9.18
N LYS A 112 6.43 -8.90 -9.85
CA LYS A 112 7.78 -9.19 -10.31
C LYS A 112 7.75 -9.29 -11.83
N LYS A 113 8.63 -8.51 -12.48
CA LYS A 113 8.93 -8.47 -13.92
C LYS A 113 7.81 -7.91 -14.81
N GLY A 114 7.83 -6.59 -14.99
CA GLY A 114 7.45 -5.97 -16.25
C GLY A 114 8.66 -5.86 -17.19
N ILE A 115 8.70 -6.71 -18.21
CA ILE A 115 9.41 -6.56 -19.51
C ILE A 115 10.94 -6.76 -19.52
N ARG A 116 11.38 -8.02 -19.64
CA ARG A 116 12.44 -8.42 -20.59
C ARG A 116 12.04 -9.74 -21.24
N ASN A 117 11.07 -9.68 -22.16
CA ASN A 117 10.93 -10.65 -23.24
C ASN A 117 10.82 -9.84 -24.53
N GLY A 118 11.89 -9.89 -25.32
CA GLY A 118 12.05 -9.10 -26.55
C GLY A 118 13.41 -9.36 -27.20
N ASN A 119 13.65 -10.64 -27.49
CA ASN A 119 14.51 -11.26 -28.50
C ASN A 119 16.00 -10.86 -28.67
N SER A 120 16.81 -11.92 -28.54
CA SER A 120 17.99 -12.27 -29.33
C SER A 120 17.94 -11.85 -30.80
#